data_AF-R6XJ16-F1
#
_entry.id   AF-R6XJ16-F1
#
_cell.length_a   1.000
_cell.length_b   1.000
_cell.length_c   1.000
_cell.angle_alpha   90.00
_cell.angle_beta   90.00
_cell.angle_gamma   90.00
#
_symmetry.space_group_name_H-M   'P 1'
#
loop_
_entity.id
_entity.type
_entity.pdbx_description
1 polymer ?
#
loop_
_entity_poly.entity_id
_entity_poly.type
_entity_poly.pdbx_seq_one_letter_code
_entity_poly.pdbx_strand_id
1 'polypeptide(L)'
;MKKKIILSLIIIMLLCFTSCKKKESEKLEFLEKPLESYVVNTSTNQALENIKIKITNGKKNIIKKASDASINVNGFDLSIIGEHIAKFTYGDKELTWKYFVQNSVWNKNENTLWYNEEKSVFKINNAEELAGLAKLVNSGNDFKNKVILLNSDIDLGGHAWIPIGTSGKGVSKNNEYYFSGVFNGQGHQINNLHIVAEHTKIGEHISSEESYYNAGIFGQTLDATIKNVKINNVTIVNGMMNEGVRSLQGTGALVGYAKGKSIFTNITITGKINIDGEYKVGGIIGNISGNTPVIQGLKIIGTDDSYIYGTDQKYKDTNNFGGIIGFGDVTNAIIDDCCTDIKITGVTSGGIIGSIVGSNITISNCVVYNDVEDLESTITGGIIGARFTNFTINNCYFLGNVITGANNDYGDVIIGKYGKNVIIDSNNIFYANKNDKIFNSLNAIRQDYQQIIDMLSDNLKIDEND
;
A
#
# COMPACT_ATOMS: atom_id res chain seq x y z
N MET A 1 78.58 -23.13 -62.10
CA MET A 1 79.26 -21.85 -61.79
C MET A 1 79.20 -21.63 -60.29
N LYS A 2 80.34 -21.89 -59.61
CA LYS A 2 81.08 -20.92 -58.77
C LYS A 2 80.27 -20.41 -57.57
N LYS A 3 80.36 -21.09 -56.43
CA LYS A 3 81.40 -20.94 -55.37
C LYS A 3 81.24 -19.64 -54.55
N LYS A 4 80.90 -19.79 -53.26
CA LYS A 4 81.73 -19.45 -52.08
C LYS A 4 81.00 -19.98 -50.81
N ILE A 5 81.42 -21.03 -50.09
CA ILE A 5 82.66 -21.23 -49.29
C ILE A 5 82.68 -20.26 -48.10
N ILE A 6 82.84 -20.61 -46.81
CA ILE A 6 82.94 -21.84 -45.98
C ILE A 6 83.28 -21.35 -44.54
N LEU A 7 83.29 -22.28 -43.56
CA LEU A 7 84.01 -22.30 -42.26
C LEU A 7 83.14 -21.97 -41.02
N SER A 8 82.66 -22.98 -40.26
CA SER A 8 83.31 -23.72 -39.13
C SER A 8 83.24 -22.93 -37.81
N LEU A 9 83.15 -23.46 -36.59
CA LEU A 9 83.59 -24.71 -35.96
C LEU A 9 82.94 -24.75 -34.55
N ILE A 10 82.49 -25.94 -34.09
CA ILE A 10 82.54 -26.54 -32.71
C ILE A 10 82.46 -25.60 -31.47
N ILE A 11 81.60 -25.92 -30.48
CA ILE A 11 81.91 -26.15 -29.04
C ILE A 11 80.61 -26.18 -28.20
N ILE A 12 80.57 -27.20 -27.34
CA ILE A 12 79.62 -27.54 -26.28
C ILE A 12 79.37 -26.37 -25.30
N MET A 13 78.11 -26.12 -24.94
CA MET A 13 77.81 -25.43 -23.68
C MET A 13 76.51 -25.98 -23.06
N LEU A 14 76.68 -26.78 -22.00
CA LEU A 14 75.69 -27.01 -20.95
C LEU A 14 75.12 -25.65 -20.50
N LEU A 15 73.80 -25.50 -20.38
CA LEU A 15 73.16 -24.69 -19.33
C LEU A 15 71.62 -24.80 -19.39
N CYS A 16 71.07 -25.38 -18.32
CA CYS A 16 69.77 -25.10 -17.72
C CYS A 16 68.57 -24.85 -18.65
N PHE A 17 67.92 -25.93 -19.10
CA PHE A 17 66.46 -25.89 -19.21
C PHE A 17 65.89 -26.03 -17.80
N THR A 18 65.86 -24.92 -17.06
CA THR A 18 64.89 -24.76 -16.00
C THR A 18 63.52 -24.98 -16.63
N SER A 19 62.84 -26.02 -16.18
CA SER A 19 61.42 -26.27 -16.45
C SER A 19 60.67 -24.99 -16.08
N CYS A 20 60.38 -24.15 -17.08
CA CYS A 20 59.42 -23.07 -16.96
C CYS A 20 58.04 -23.73 -16.96
N LYS A 21 57.70 -24.39 -15.84
CA LYS A 21 56.32 -24.70 -15.51
C LYS A 21 55.63 -23.35 -15.47
N LYS A 22 54.81 -23.04 -16.49
CA LYS A 22 53.81 -21.99 -16.41
C LYS A 22 53.14 -22.15 -15.04
N LYS A 23 53.38 -21.21 -14.14
CA LYS A 23 52.66 -21.12 -12.86
C LYS A 23 51.21 -20.94 -13.29
N GLU A 24 50.39 -22.00 -13.20
CA GLU A 24 48.96 -21.88 -13.42
C GLU A 24 48.48 -20.78 -12.49
N SER A 25 48.01 -19.67 -13.06
CA SER A 25 47.69 -18.46 -12.32
C SER A 25 46.57 -18.78 -11.34
N GLU A 26 46.76 -18.41 -10.07
CA GLU A 26 45.72 -18.58 -9.06
C GLU A 26 44.40 -17.94 -9.54
N LYS A 27 43.31 -18.70 -9.41
CA LYS A 27 41.96 -18.27 -9.77
C LYS A 27 41.07 -18.23 -8.54
N LEU A 28 40.30 -17.16 -8.41
CA LEU A 28 39.30 -16.97 -7.37
C LEU A 28 37.91 -17.06 -8.00
N GLU A 29 37.04 -17.90 -7.45
CA GLU A 29 35.66 -18.05 -7.90
C GLU A 29 34.75 -18.28 -6.70
N PHE A 30 33.50 -17.85 -6.77
CA PHE A 30 32.51 -18.31 -5.81
C PHE A 30 32.21 -19.78 -6.09
N LEU A 31 32.16 -20.60 -5.04
CA LEU A 31 31.77 -22.01 -5.17
C LEU A 31 30.30 -22.11 -5.62
N GLU A 32 29.46 -21.26 -5.04
CA GLU A 32 28.07 -21.03 -5.40
C GLU A 32 27.83 -19.52 -5.39
N LYS A 33 26.93 -19.02 -6.23
CA LYS A 33 26.60 -17.59 -6.26
C LYS A 33 26.15 -17.14 -4.85
N PRO A 34 26.74 -16.08 -4.28
CA PRO A 34 26.26 -15.52 -3.02
C PRO A 34 24.83 -14.99 -3.15
N LEU A 35 24.19 -14.67 -2.03
CA LEU A 35 22.86 -14.06 -2.06
C LEU A 35 22.91 -12.70 -2.76
N GLU A 36 21.92 -12.44 -3.60
CA GLU A 36 21.75 -11.15 -4.27
C GLU A 36 21.06 -10.12 -3.36
N SER A 37 20.46 -10.56 -2.24
CA SER A 37 19.80 -9.69 -1.25
C SER A 37 20.04 -10.11 0.20
N TYR A 38 20.19 -9.13 1.09
CA TYR A 38 20.35 -9.31 2.55
C TYR A 38 19.40 -8.39 3.33
N VAL A 39 19.05 -8.77 4.57
CA VAL A 39 18.26 -7.92 5.46
C VAL A 39 19.18 -6.97 6.23
N VAL A 40 18.78 -5.70 6.34
CA VAL A 40 19.53 -4.68 7.08
C VAL A 40 19.79 -5.13 8.54
N ASN A 41 20.98 -4.84 9.04
CA ASN A 41 21.46 -5.24 10.37
C ASN A 41 21.56 -6.75 10.62
N THR A 42 21.45 -7.59 9.58
CA THR A 42 21.88 -8.99 9.68
C THR A 42 23.36 -9.05 10.08
N SER A 43 23.72 -10.02 10.93
CA SER A 43 25.12 -10.22 11.33
C SER A 43 26.02 -10.45 10.10
N THR A 44 26.92 -9.50 9.85
CA THR A 44 27.90 -9.57 8.76
C THR A 44 28.73 -10.85 8.83
N ASN A 45 29.17 -11.27 10.02
CA ASN A 45 29.93 -12.50 10.17
C ASN A 45 29.12 -13.73 9.78
N GLN A 46 27.85 -13.82 10.20
CA GLN A 46 26.98 -14.94 9.81
C GLN A 46 26.74 -14.96 8.30
N ALA A 47 26.54 -13.79 7.68
CA ALA A 47 26.39 -13.69 6.23
C ALA A 47 27.66 -14.15 5.48
N LEU A 48 28.84 -13.73 5.93
CA LEU A 48 30.13 -14.11 5.34
C LEU A 48 30.47 -15.60 5.54
N GLU A 49 29.97 -16.22 6.61
CA GLU A 49 30.13 -17.67 6.81
C GLU A 49 29.44 -18.52 5.74
N ASN A 50 28.37 -17.99 5.13
CA ASN A 50 27.60 -18.66 4.09
C ASN A 50 28.19 -18.49 2.68
N ILE A 51 29.13 -17.55 2.50
CA ILE A 51 29.80 -17.32 1.22
C ILE A 51 31.04 -18.21 1.14
N LYS A 52 31.06 -19.13 0.17
CA LYS A 52 32.18 -20.04 -0.07
C LYS A 52 32.96 -19.62 -1.31
N ILE A 53 34.26 -19.43 -1.16
CA ILE A 53 35.19 -19.05 -2.21
C ILE A 53 36.09 -20.25 -2.54
N LYS A 54 36.12 -20.63 -3.81
CA LYS A 54 37.01 -21.62 -4.37
C LYS A 54 38.28 -20.94 -4.89
N ILE A 55 39.41 -21.36 -4.36
CA ILE A 55 40.75 -20.93 -4.77
C ILE A 55 41.37 -22.08 -5.57
N THR A 56 41.70 -21.83 -6.83
CA THR A 56 42.35 -22.81 -7.71
C THR A 56 43.81 -22.43 -7.87
N ASN A 57 44.73 -23.28 -7.39
CA ASN A 57 46.17 -23.13 -7.60
C ASN A 57 46.68 -24.37 -8.35
N GLY A 58 46.75 -24.23 -9.66
CA GLY A 58 46.95 -25.33 -10.61
C GLY A 58 45.91 -26.43 -10.47
N LYS A 59 46.33 -27.67 -10.21
CA LYS A 59 45.42 -28.83 -10.01
C LYS A 59 44.76 -28.89 -8.62
N LYS A 60 45.12 -28.01 -7.68
CA LYS A 60 44.58 -28.02 -6.31
C LYS A 60 43.44 -27.00 -6.18
N ASN A 61 42.33 -27.45 -5.60
CA ASN A 61 41.22 -26.60 -5.21
C ASN A 61 41.16 -26.52 -3.68
N ILE A 62 41.08 -25.30 -3.15
CA ILE A 62 40.86 -25.02 -1.73
C ILE A 62 39.56 -24.26 -1.62
N ILE A 63 38.71 -24.64 -0.67
CA ILE A 63 37.45 -23.94 -0.39
C ILE A 63 37.62 -23.22 0.94
N LYS A 64 37.32 -21.92 0.97
CA LYS A 64 37.31 -21.09 2.17
C LYS A 64 35.97 -20.38 2.32
N LYS A 65 35.57 -20.11 3.56
CA LYS A 65 34.47 -19.17 3.84
C LYS A 65 34.98 -17.74 3.65
N ALA A 66 34.11 -16.80 3.29
CA ALA A 66 34.51 -15.39 3.21
C ALA A 66 34.84 -14.79 4.58
N SER A 67 34.38 -15.41 5.68
CA SER A 67 34.76 -15.06 7.05
C SER A 67 36.12 -15.61 7.49
N ASP A 68 36.81 -16.38 6.64
CA ASP A 68 38.16 -16.87 6.93
C ASP A 68 39.15 -15.71 6.93
N ALA A 69 40.01 -15.62 7.94
CA ALA A 69 40.97 -14.51 8.12
C ALA A 69 41.95 -14.30 6.96
N SER A 70 42.10 -15.30 6.07
CA SER A 70 42.91 -15.17 4.86
C SER A 70 42.19 -14.55 3.66
N ILE A 71 40.88 -14.32 3.76
CA ILE A 71 40.08 -13.58 2.77
C ILE A 71 39.88 -12.16 3.32
N ASN A 72 40.32 -11.16 2.57
CA ASN A 72 40.02 -9.77 2.90
C ASN A 72 38.71 -9.36 2.21
N VAL A 73 37.75 -8.85 2.99
CA VAL A 73 36.42 -8.46 2.53
C VAL A 73 36.26 -6.96 2.73
N ASN A 74 36.05 -6.22 1.64
CA ASN A 74 35.79 -4.78 1.65
C ASN A 74 34.44 -4.48 1.02
N GLY A 75 33.72 -3.47 1.52
CA GLY A 75 32.42 -3.06 0.96
C GLY A 75 31.27 -4.03 1.22
N PHE A 76 31.44 -5.02 2.11
CA PHE A 76 30.34 -5.87 2.58
C PHE A 76 29.72 -5.25 3.85
N ASP A 77 28.88 -4.23 3.64
CA ASP A 77 28.11 -3.55 4.68
C ASP A 77 26.64 -3.96 4.60
N LEU A 78 26.10 -4.48 5.71
CA LEU A 78 24.69 -4.85 5.86
C LEU A 78 23.92 -3.86 6.73
N SER A 79 24.53 -2.77 7.20
CA SER A 79 23.90 -1.76 8.05
C SER A 79 23.20 -0.65 7.26
N ILE A 80 23.47 -0.57 5.95
CA ILE A 80 22.95 0.47 5.06
C ILE A 80 22.08 -0.20 3.99
N ILE A 81 20.84 0.25 3.82
CA ILE A 81 19.92 -0.20 2.77
C ILE A 81 20.39 0.31 1.40
N GLY A 82 20.22 -0.49 0.35
CA GLY A 82 20.54 -0.12 -1.03
C GLY A 82 21.43 -1.12 -1.76
N GLU A 83 21.88 -0.76 -2.96
CA GLU A 83 22.86 -1.55 -3.74
C GLU A 83 24.26 -1.37 -3.16
N HIS A 84 24.98 -2.48 -3.03
CA HIS A 84 26.35 -2.55 -2.54
C HIS A 84 27.21 -3.43 -3.44
N ILE A 85 28.53 -3.21 -3.37
CA ILE A 85 29.52 -4.03 -4.05
C ILE A 85 30.55 -4.49 -3.03
N ALA A 86 30.54 -5.79 -2.74
CA ALA A 86 31.56 -6.43 -1.93
C ALA A 86 32.73 -6.88 -2.79
N LYS A 87 33.93 -6.72 -2.25
CA LYS A 87 35.20 -7.11 -2.85
C LYS A 87 35.92 -8.09 -1.93
N PHE A 88 36.15 -9.29 -2.45
CA PHE A 88 36.83 -10.39 -1.78
C PHE A 88 38.23 -10.57 -2.39
N THR A 89 39.28 -10.52 -1.58
CA THR A 89 40.66 -10.70 -2.07
C THR A 89 41.39 -11.82 -1.34
N TYR A 90 42.22 -12.53 -2.10
CA TYR A 90 43.14 -13.58 -1.62
C TYR A 90 44.44 -13.47 -2.40
N GLY A 91 45.55 -13.10 -1.74
CA GLY A 91 46.78 -12.70 -2.43
C GLY A 91 46.51 -11.56 -3.40
N ASP A 92 46.96 -11.70 -4.65
CA ASP A 92 46.78 -10.70 -5.70
C ASP A 92 45.47 -10.88 -6.50
N LYS A 93 44.58 -11.78 -6.06
CA LYS A 93 43.35 -12.13 -6.76
C LYS A 93 42.15 -11.50 -6.10
N GLU A 94 41.17 -11.16 -6.93
CA GLU A 94 39.99 -10.41 -6.55
C GLU A 94 38.74 -11.00 -7.18
N LEU A 95 37.65 -10.94 -6.42
CA LEU A 95 36.31 -11.28 -6.85
C LEU A 95 35.34 -10.24 -6.28
N THR A 96 34.41 -9.78 -7.10
CA THR A 96 33.39 -8.81 -6.66
C THR A 96 32.01 -9.43 -6.71
N TRP A 97 31.12 -8.96 -5.82
CA TRP A 97 29.73 -9.36 -5.79
C TRP A 97 28.84 -8.15 -5.55
N LYS A 98 27.84 -7.97 -6.42
CA LYS A 98 26.79 -6.98 -6.23
C LYS A 98 25.67 -7.61 -5.42
N TYR A 99 25.16 -6.88 -4.44
CA TYR A 99 24.03 -7.32 -3.63
C TYR A 99 23.20 -6.11 -3.19
N PHE A 100 21.96 -6.37 -2.78
CA PHE A 100 21.05 -5.36 -2.26
C PHE A 100 20.78 -5.61 -0.78
N VAL A 101 20.80 -4.56 0.04
CA VAL A 101 20.36 -4.62 1.44
C VAL A 101 18.97 -4.03 1.49
N GLN A 102 18.02 -4.78 2.03
CA GLN A 102 16.61 -4.40 2.14
C GLN A 102 16.13 -4.49 3.59
N ASN A 103 14.94 -3.95 3.84
CA ASN A 103 14.30 -4.11 5.15
C ASN A 103 13.85 -5.55 5.40
N SER A 104 13.66 -5.86 6.69
CA SER A 104 13.02 -7.11 7.09
C SER A 104 11.56 -7.12 6.63
N VAL A 105 11.12 -8.27 6.13
CA VAL A 105 9.70 -8.61 6.07
C VAL A 105 9.23 -8.85 7.50
N TRP A 106 8.06 -8.30 7.86
CA TRP A 106 7.51 -8.45 9.21
C TRP A 106 7.45 -9.92 9.60
N ASN A 107 7.89 -10.25 10.81
CA ASN A 107 7.89 -11.61 11.35
C ASN A 107 6.82 -11.79 12.44
N LYS A 108 5.83 -10.88 12.52
CA LYS A 108 4.75 -10.82 13.54
C LYS A 108 5.20 -10.38 14.93
N ASN A 109 6.47 -10.01 15.12
CA ASN A 109 6.93 -9.42 16.38
C ASN A 109 6.61 -7.92 16.44
N GLU A 110 6.54 -7.42 17.67
CA GLU A 110 6.33 -6.00 17.97
C GLU A 110 7.54 -5.46 18.72
N ASN A 111 8.02 -4.27 18.33
CA ASN A 111 9.10 -3.58 19.01
C ASN A 111 8.61 -2.20 19.47
N THR A 112 8.57 -1.97 20.78
CA THR A 112 8.18 -0.68 21.38
C THR A 112 9.37 0.07 22.01
N LEU A 113 10.60 -0.44 21.89
CA LEU A 113 11.78 0.14 22.54
C LEU A 113 12.18 1.51 21.97
N TRP A 114 11.67 1.86 20.79
CA TRP A 114 11.85 3.18 20.18
C TRP A 114 11.04 4.28 20.89
N TYR A 115 9.98 3.91 21.63
CA TYR A 115 9.08 4.85 22.27
C TYR A 115 9.66 5.40 23.59
N ASN A 116 9.49 6.70 23.79
CA ASN A 116 9.83 7.40 25.00
C ASN A 116 8.83 8.55 25.18
N GLU A 117 8.10 8.56 26.30
CA GLU A 117 7.03 9.51 26.57
C GLU A 117 7.49 10.98 26.62
N GLU A 118 8.76 11.25 26.89
CA GLU A 118 9.29 12.61 26.93
C GLU A 118 9.58 13.19 25.53
N LYS A 119 9.58 12.35 24.49
CA LYS A 119 9.81 12.79 23.11
C LYS A 119 8.50 13.09 22.40
N SER A 120 8.55 14.02 21.44
CA SER A 120 7.41 14.40 20.60
C SER A 120 7.50 13.87 19.17
N VAL A 121 8.67 13.41 18.72
CA VAL A 121 8.91 12.91 17.35
C VAL A 121 9.59 11.55 17.41
N PHE A 122 9.07 10.61 16.63
CA PHE A 122 9.58 9.24 16.53
C PHE A 122 9.73 8.82 15.08
N LYS A 123 10.69 7.93 14.83
CA LYS A 123 10.96 7.34 13.53
C LYS A 123 10.68 5.84 13.58
N ILE A 124 10.00 5.34 12.57
CA ILE A 124 9.71 3.92 12.34
C ILE A 124 10.55 3.46 11.16
N ASN A 125 11.43 2.49 11.38
CA ASN A 125 12.43 2.02 10.43
C ASN A 125 12.16 0.59 9.95
N ASN A 126 11.20 -0.11 10.53
CA ASN A 126 10.88 -1.49 10.19
C ASN A 126 9.45 -1.85 10.64
N ALA A 127 8.98 -3.01 10.19
CA ALA A 127 7.62 -3.46 10.44
C ALA A 127 7.36 -3.78 11.91
N GLU A 128 8.35 -4.28 12.65
CA GLU A 128 8.23 -4.56 14.08
C GLU A 128 7.97 -3.27 14.88
N GLU A 129 8.60 -2.16 14.50
CA GLU A 129 8.37 -0.84 15.11
C GLU A 129 6.95 -0.31 14.79
N LEU A 130 6.46 -0.51 13.56
CA LEU A 130 5.08 -0.16 13.18
C LEU A 130 4.05 -1.00 13.95
N ALA A 131 4.29 -2.30 14.07
CA ALA A 131 3.47 -3.19 14.92
C ALA A 131 3.55 -2.78 16.40
N GLY A 132 4.72 -2.28 16.84
CA GLY A 132 4.89 -1.67 18.15
C GLY A 132 4.02 -0.42 18.37
N LEU A 133 3.83 0.41 17.34
CA LEU A 133 2.87 1.52 17.40
C LEU A 133 1.44 1.01 17.62
N ALA A 134 1.03 -0.06 16.91
CA ALA A 134 -0.28 -0.68 17.13
C ALA A 134 -0.43 -1.15 18.58
N LYS A 135 0.57 -1.87 19.12
CA LYS A 135 0.59 -2.31 20.51
C LYS A 135 0.39 -1.16 21.49
N LEU A 136 1.12 -0.06 21.31
CA LEU A 136 1.07 1.11 22.20
C LEU A 136 -0.30 1.79 22.16
N VAL A 137 -0.85 2.03 20.97
CA VAL A 137 -2.18 2.65 20.82
C VAL A 137 -3.28 1.75 21.37
N ASN A 138 -3.22 0.45 21.08
CA ASN A 138 -4.17 -0.55 21.57
C ASN A 138 -4.08 -0.75 23.10
N SER A 139 -2.99 -0.27 23.72
CA SER A 139 -2.82 -0.24 25.18
C SER A 139 -3.22 1.10 25.82
N GLY A 140 -3.76 2.05 25.05
CA GLY A 140 -4.29 3.32 25.53
C GLY A 140 -3.39 4.55 25.34
N ASN A 141 -2.24 4.42 24.68
CA ASN A 141 -1.42 5.59 24.34
C ASN A 141 -1.89 6.22 23.02
N ASP A 142 -2.56 7.36 23.08
CA ASP A 142 -3.20 7.98 21.92
C ASP A 142 -2.24 8.75 20.99
N PHE A 143 -0.99 8.96 21.38
CA PHE A 143 0.00 9.78 20.65
C PHE A 143 -0.46 11.22 20.36
N LYS A 144 -1.38 11.77 21.14
CA LYS A 144 -1.79 13.17 21.00
C LYS A 144 -0.59 14.11 21.13
N ASN A 145 -0.53 15.12 20.25
CA ASN A 145 0.59 16.07 20.13
C ASN A 145 1.95 15.43 19.77
N LYS A 146 1.96 14.20 19.24
CA LYS A 146 3.18 13.51 18.82
C LYS A 146 3.21 13.27 17.33
N VAL A 147 4.41 13.08 16.79
CA VAL A 147 4.68 12.87 15.36
C VAL A 147 5.39 11.53 15.18
N ILE A 148 4.80 10.68 14.34
CA ILE A 148 5.37 9.43 13.84
C ILE A 148 5.81 9.64 12.39
N LEU A 149 7.06 9.33 12.08
CA LEU A 149 7.66 9.44 10.77
C LEU A 149 8.05 8.04 10.28
N LEU A 150 7.59 7.62 9.10
CA LEU A 150 8.25 6.51 8.42
C LEU A 150 9.62 6.98 7.93
N ASN A 151 10.64 6.16 8.17
CA ASN A 151 12.03 6.43 7.77
C ASN A 151 12.55 5.40 6.75
N SER A 152 11.68 4.47 6.35
CA SER A 152 11.93 3.46 5.34
C SER A 152 10.62 2.82 4.89
N ASP A 153 10.66 2.09 3.78
CA ASP A 153 9.53 1.26 3.36
C ASP A 153 9.33 0.10 4.35
N ILE A 154 8.09 -0.32 4.53
CA ILE A 154 7.67 -1.35 5.48
C ILE A 154 7.02 -2.48 4.69
N ASP A 155 7.38 -3.73 4.97
CA ASP A 155 6.71 -4.89 4.40
C ASP A 155 6.06 -5.72 5.51
N LEU A 156 4.73 -5.79 5.52
CA LEU A 156 3.95 -6.56 6.48
C LEU A 156 3.91 -8.07 6.15
N GLY A 157 4.52 -8.48 5.04
CA GLY A 157 4.70 -9.88 4.66
C GLY A 157 3.42 -10.64 4.36
N GLY A 158 2.29 -9.95 4.16
CA GLY A 158 0.97 -10.58 4.06
C GLY A 158 0.56 -11.31 5.35
N HIS A 159 1.16 -10.95 6.49
CA HIS A 159 0.79 -11.52 7.77
C HIS A 159 -0.45 -10.83 8.35
N ALA A 160 -1.21 -11.58 9.16
CA ALA A 160 -2.39 -11.06 9.85
C ALA A 160 -2.03 -9.81 10.66
N TRP A 161 -2.53 -8.67 10.20
CA TRP A 161 -2.31 -7.36 10.79
C TRP A 161 -3.30 -7.08 11.92
N ILE A 162 -2.82 -6.48 13.00
CA ILE A 162 -3.65 -5.94 14.07
C ILE A 162 -3.76 -4.42 13.86
N PRO A 163 -4.95 -3.87 13.57
CA PRO A 163 -5.10 -2.44 13.33
C PRO A 163 -4.60 -1.57 14.49
N ILE A 164 -4.05 -0.40 14.17
CA ILE A 164 -3.69 0.62 15.17
C ILE A 164 -4.97 1.31 15.66
N GLY A 165 -5.25 1.26 16.95
CA GLY A 165 -6.51 1.77 17.50
C GLY A 165 -7.65 0.77 17.40
N THR A 166 -7.44 -0.44 17.93
CA THR A 166 -8.43 -1.51 17.96
C THR A 166 -8.49 -2.20 19.31
N SER A 167 -9.58 -2.95 19.53
CA SER A 167 -9.82 -3.76 20.72
C SER A 167 -9.61 -5.26 20.50
N GLY A 168 -9.17 -5.65 19.31
CA GLY A 168 -9.10 -7.06 18.89
C GLY A 168 -10.31 -7.50 18.08
N LYS A 169 -10.20 -8.71 17.52
CA LYS A 169 -11.30 -9.38 16.81
C LYS A 169 -12.41 -9.79 17.79
N GLY A 170 -13.65 -9.93 17.33
CA GLY A 170 -14.76 -10.40 18.17
C GLY A 170 -15.29 -9.37 19.19
N VAL A 171 -14.69 -8.17 19.27
CA VAL A 171 -15.11 -7.12 20.21
C VAL A 171 -16.10 -6.16 19.56
N SER A 172 -17.39 -6.30 19.88
CA SER A 172 -18.50 -5.51 19.31
C SER A 172 -18.68 -4.10 19.88
N LYS A 173 -17.64 -3.54 20.51
CA LYS A 173 -17.67 -2.24 21.20
C LYS A 173 -16.51 -1.36 20.80
N ASN A 174 -16.78 -0.06 20.72
CA ASN A 174 -15.75 0.96 20.61
C ASN A 174 -15.13 1.20 22.01
N ASN A 175 -13.86 0.85 22.21
CA ASN A 175 -13.13 1.08 23.48
C ASN A 175 -12.23 2.33 23.44
N GLU A 176 -12.51 3.29 22.56
CA GLU A 176 -11.83 4.60 22.48
C GLU A 176 -10.29 4.53 22.33
N TYR A 177 -9.74 3.42 21.85
CA TYR A 177 -8.34 3.34 21.43
C TYR A 177 -8.18 4.07 20.10
N TYR A 178 -7.93 5.39 20.17
CA TYR A 178 -7.71 6.22 19.00
C TYR A 178 -6.23 6.53 18.84
N PHE A 179 -5.74 6.51 17.61
CA PHE A 179 -4.56 7.29 17.27
C PHE A 179 -4.97 8.76 17.06
N SER A 180 -4.32 9.67 17.78
CA SER A 180 -4.60 11.12 17.79
C SER A 180 -3.36 11.97 17.48
N GLY A 181 -2.32 11.35 16.94
CA GLY A 181 -1.07 11.99 16.56
C GLY A 181 -1.01 12.42 15.10
N VAL A 182 0.19 12.81 14.68
CA VAL A 182 0.55 13.00 13.27
C VAL A 182 1.28 11.75 12.79
N PHE A 183 0.81 11.11 11.73
CA PHE A 183 1.54 10.05 11.02
C PHE A 183 1.95 10.56 9.64
N ASN A 184 3.24 10.64 9.38
CA ASN A 184 3.79 11.11 8.12
C ASN A 184 4.60 9.98 7.46
N GLY A 185 4.11 9.45 6.34
CA GLY A 185 4.81 8.39 5.61
C GLY A 185 6.09 8.86 4.91
N GLN A 186 6.30 10.18 4.79
CA GLN A 186 7.47 10.77 4.12
C GLN A 186 7.76 10.22 2.70
N GLY A 187 6.73 9.69 2.02
CA GLY A 187 6.88 9.07 0.70
C GLY A 187 7.27 7.58 0.71
N HIS A 188 7.48 6.99 1.89
CA HIS A 188 7.70 5.56 2.05
C HIS A 188 6.43 4.74 1.89
N GLN A 189 6.60 3.47 1.53
CA GLN A 189 5.52 2.51 1.31
C GLN A 189 5.29 1.58 2.50
N ILE A 190 4.04 1.20 2.71
CA ILE A 190 3.64 0.05 3.54
C ILE A 190 3.10 -1.03 2.60
N ASN A 191 3.75 -2.18 2.56
CA ASN A 191 3.44 -3.25 1.63
C ASN A 191 2.67 -4.39 2.29
N ASN A 192 1.83 -5.05 1.50
CA ASN A 192 1.24 -6.36 1.78
C ASN A 192 0.37 -6.38 3.06
N LEU A 193 -0.54 -5.40 3.19
CA LEU A 193 -1.52 -5.37 4.28
C LEU A 193 -2.48 -6.57 4.15
N HIS A 194 -2.63 -7.33 5.25
CA HIS A 194 -3.48 -8.51 5.27
C HIS A 194 -4.32 -8.57 6.56
N ILE A 195 -5.62 -8.33 6.43
CA ILE A 195 -6.61 -8.47 7.51
C ILE A 195 -7.69 -9.39 6.99
N VAL A 196 -7.71 -10.66 7.41
CA VAL A 196 -8.69 -11.61 6.89
C VAL A 196 -9.47 -12.26 8.03
N ALA A 197 -10.79 -12.11 7.96
CA ALA A 197 -11.73 -12.97 8.67
C ALA A 197 -11.94 -14.27 7.88
N GLU A 198 -12.01 -15.40 8.57
CA GLU A 198 -12.33 -16.67 7.93
C GLU A 198 -13.80 -16.65 7.45
N HIS A 199 -14.01 -16.81 6.15
CA HIS A 199 -15.33 -16.96 5.52
C HIS A 199 -15.14 -17.75 4.21
N THR A 200 -16.17 -18.44 3.73
CA THR A 200 -15.97 -19.46 2.68
C THR A 200 -16.07 -18.94 1.26
N LYS A 201 -16.79 -17.84 1.01
CA LYS A 201 -16.92 -17.19 -0.31
C LYS A 201 -17.19 -15.69 -0.17
N ILE A 202 -16.71 -14.91 -1.14
CA ILE A 202 -17.06 -13.50 -1.31
C ILE A 202 -18.59 -13.33 -1.31
N GLY A 203 -19.07 -12.37 -0.51
CA GLY A 203 -20.50 -12.04 -0.38
C GLY A 203 -21.33 -12.95 0.51
N GLU A 204 -20.75 -14.00 1.10
CA GLU A 204 -21.35 -14.67 2.25
C GLU A 204 -21.16 -13.87 3.53
N HIS A 205 -22.05 -14.05 4.50
CA HIS A 205 -21.93 -13.34 5.76
C HIS A 205 -20.63 -13.69 6.50
N ILE A 206 -19.89 -12.68 6.92
CA ILE A 206 -18.59 -12.81 7.57
C ILE A 206 -18.77 -12.87 9.09
N SER A 207 -18.10 -13.82 9.75
CA SER A 207 -18.20 -14.01 11.19
C SER A 207 -17.67 -12.79 11.97
N SER A 208 -18.47 -12.29 12.91
CA SER A 208 -18.08 -11.21 13.81
C SER A 208 -16.95 -11.61 14.77
N GLU A 209 -16.83 -12.89 15.14
CA GLU A 209 -15.75 -13.37 16.01
C GLU A 209 -14.36 -13.19 15.37
N GLU A 210 -14.32 -13.21 14.03
CA GLU A 210 -13.11 -13.07 13.23
C GLU A 210 -12.87 -11.65 12.70
N SER A 211 -13.78 -10.74 12.98
CA SER A 211 -13.79 -9.39 12.42
C SER A 211 -13.35 -8.36 13.44
N TYR A 212 -12.80 -7.26 12.94
CA TYR A 212 -12.51 -6.07 13.74
C TYR A 212 -13.67 -5.08 13.66
N TYR A 213 -13.96 -4.39 14.77
CA TYR A 213 -14.96 -3.32 14.80
C TYR A 213 -14.64 -2.21 13.80
N ASN A 214 -13.35 -1.94 13.59
CA ASN A 214 -12.84 -1.08 12.54
C ASN A 214 -11.53 -1.66 11.98
N ALA A 215 -11.38 -1.70 10.66
CA ALA A 215 -10.26 -2.36 9.99
C ALA A 215 -9.53 -1.42 9.01
N GLY A 216 -8.20 -1.56 8.98
CA GLY A 216 -7.24 -0.80 8.17
C GLY A 216 -5.85 -0.87 8.78
N ILE A 217 -4.87 -0.14 8.23
CA ILE A 217 -3.61 0.13 8.96
C ILE A 217 -3.94 0.70 10.34
N PHE A 218 -4.84 1.70 10.37
CA PHE A 218 -5.49 2.19 11.55
C PHE A 218 -6.92 1.63 11.64
N GLY A 219 -7.26 1.07 12.79
CA GLY A 219 -8.65 0.79 13.14
C GLY A 219 -9.36 2.12 13.36
N GLN A 220 -8.86 2.95 14.29
CA GLN A 220 -9.56 4.17 14.69
C GLN A 220 -8.62 5.36 14.90
N THR A 221 -9.07 6.54 14.45
CA THR A 221 -8.38 7.81 14.66
C THR A 221 -9.29 8.88 15.25
N LEU A 222 -8.72 9.83 16.01
CA LEU A 222 -9.42 11.00 16.54
C LEU A 222 -8.55 12.24 16.38
N ASP A 223 -9.04 13.24 15.63
CA ASP A 223 -8.29 14.49 15.37
C ASP A 223 -6.86 14.24 14.83
N ALA A 224 -6.63 13.11 14.17
CA ALA A 224 -5.32 12.71 13.68
C ALA A 224 -4.98 13.41 12.37
N THR A 225 -3.68 13.60 12.10
CA THR A 225 -3.21 14.00 10.78
C THR A 225 -2.41 12.86 10.16
N ILE A 226 -2.91 12.28 9.07
CA ILE A 226 -2.20 11.22 8.34
C ILE A 226 -1.87 11.74 6.95
N LYS A 227 -0.58 11.74 6.60
CA LYS A 227 -0.12 12.33 5.34
C LYS A 227 1.07 11.65 4.69
N ASN A 228 1.20 11.81 3.37
CA ASN A 228 2.31 11.30 2.56
C ASN A 228 2.54 9.79 2.73
N VAL A 229 1.46 9.02 2.79
CA VAL A 229 1.49 7.57 2.99
C VAL A 229 1.24 6.88 1.66
N LYS A 230 2.08 5.90 1.33
CA LYS A 230 1.82 4.98 0.22
C LYS A 230 1.53 3.59 0.79
N ILE A 231 0.50 2.92 0.30
CA ILE A 231 0.19 1.53 0.64
C ILE A 231 0.19 0.74 -0.67
N ASN A 232 0.86 -0.40 -0.70
CA ASN A 232 0.90 -1.25 -1.88
C ASN A 232 0.51 -2.68 -1.53
N ASN A 233 -0.38 -3.26 -2.32
CA ASN A 233 -1.02 -4.56 -2.08
C ASN A 233 -1.84 -4.63 -0.78
N VAL A 234 -3.15 -4.77 -0.92
CA VAL A 234 -4.09 -4.81 0.21
C VAL A 234 -5.00 -6.03 0.06
N THR A 235 -5.14 -6.79 1.13
CA THR A 235 -6.18 -7.81 1.27
C THR A 235 -6.91 -7.60 2.60
N ILE A 236 -8.16 -7.17 2.52
CA ILE A 236 -9.02 -7.01 3.69
C ILE A 236 -10.30 -7.82 3.46
N VAL A 237 -10.64 -8.61 4.46
CA VAL A 237 -11.92 -9.29 4.60
C VAL A 237 -12.40 -9.00 6.02
N ASN A 238 -13.47 -8.22 6.17
CA ASN A 238 -13.95 -7.80 7.48
C ASN A 238 -15.48 -7.74 7.57
N GLY A 239 -16.04 -8.47 8.53
CA GLY A 239 -17.47 -8.57 8.76
C GLY A 239 -18.04 -7.52 9.71
N MET A 240 -19.36 -7.51 9.80
CA MET A 240 -20.12 -6.64 10.69
C MET A 240 -20.04 -7.14 12.14
N MET A 241 -19.69 -6.24 13.06
CA MET A 241 -19.42 -6.58 14.46
C MET A 241 -20.61 -6.49 15.41
N ASN A 242 -21.77 -5.97 14.97
CA ASN A 242 -22.93 -5.80 15.84
C ASN A 242 -24.21 -5.60 15.03
N GLU A 243 -25.19 -6.48 15.21
CA GLU A 243 -26.48 -6.44 14.51
C GLU A 243 -27.36 -5.23 14.93
N GLY A 244 -27.08 -4.61 16.09
CA GLY A 244 -27.90 -3.55 16.71
C GLY A 244 -27.25 -2.17 16.92
N VAL A 245 -25.92 -2.01 16.81
CA VAL A 245 -25.24 -0.69 16.95
C VAL A 245 -24.18 -0.51 15.85
N ARG A 246 -24.57 0.23 14.82
CA ARG A 246 -23.90 0.29 13.52
C ARG A 246 -23.16 1.62 13.26
N SER A 247 -23.28 2.63 14.12
CA SER A 247 -22.88 3.99 13.75
C SER A 247 -21.37 4.17 13.55
N LEU A 248 -20.52 3.41 14.24
CA LEU A 248 -19.08 3.69 14.33
C LEU A 248 -18.15 2.66 13.65
N GLN A 249 -18.72 1.64 13.00
CA GLN A 249 -17.94 0.63 12.26
C GLN A 249 -17.52 1.17 10.89
N GLY A 250 -16.43 0.64 10.35
CA GLY A 250 -15.95 0.95 9.02
C GLY A 250 -14.71 0.14 8.67
N THR A 251 -14.55 -0.10 7.38
CA THR A 251 -13.42 -0.82 6.81
C THR A 251 -12.79 0.02 5.71
N GLY A 252 -11.49 0.26 5.79
CA GLY A 252 -10.74 0.85 4.68
C GLY A 252 -9.25 0.56 4.81
N ALA A 253 -8.52 0.56 3.70
CA ALA A 253 -7.12 0.15 3.72
C ALA A 253 -6.25 1.02 4.64
N LEU A 254 -6.52 2.33 4.72
CA LEU A 254 -5.81 3.22 5.64
C LEU A 254 -6.50 3.26 7.01
N VAL A 255 -7.78 3.64 7.06
CA VAL A 255 -8.51 3.85 8.32
C VAL A 255 -9.88 3.18 8.28
N GLY A 256 -10.21 2.40 9.30
CA GLY A 256 -11.57 1.88 9.48
C GLY A 256 -12.56 2.99 9.85
N TYR A 257 -12.29 3.70 10.95
CA TYR A 257 -13.11 4.82 11.43
C TYR A 257 -12.29 6.04 11.84
N ALA A 258 -12.54 7.18 11.19
CA ALA A 258 -11.94 8.46 11.52
C ALA A 258 -12.94 9.40 12.19
N LYS A 259 -12.57 9.92 13.36
CA LYS A 259 -13.42 10.82 14.15
C LYS A 259 -12.81 12.23 14.25
N GLY A 260 -13.70 13.21 14.41
CA GLY A 260 -13.34 14.59 14.75
C GLY A 260 -12.83 15.38 13.54
N LYS A 261 -11.76 16.15 13.74
CA LYS A 261 -11.10 17.02 12.76
C LYS A 261 -9.94 16.31 12.07
N SER A 262 -10.10 15.01 11.78
CA SER A 262 -9.03 14.23 11.17
C SER A 262 -8.67 14.78 9.78
N ILE A 263 -7.39 14.82 9.45
CA ILE A 263 -6.83 15.35 8.20
C ILE A 263 -6.11 14.23 7.48
N PHE A 264 -6.49 13.98 6.22
CA PHE A 264 -5.89 12.98 5.35
C PHE A 264 -5.40 13.68 4.09
N THR A 265 -4.08 13.70 3.89
CA THR A 265 -3.50 14.36 2.70
C THR A 265 -2.42 13.55 2.01
N ASN A 266 -2.43 13.55 0.67
CA ASN A 266 -1.42 12.88 -0.15
C ASN A 266 -1.25 11.40 0.24
N ILE A 267 -2.32 10.62 0.03
CA ILE A 267 -2.34 9.18 0.31
C ILE A 267 -2.54 8.45 -1.02
N THR A 268 -1.73 7.43 -1.26
CA THR A 268 -1.82 6.62 -2.48
C THR A 268 -1.86 5.14 -2.13
N ILE A 269 -2.84 4.42 -2.65
CA ILE A 269 -2.95 2.97 -2.50
C ILE A 269 -2.91 2.34 -3.89
N THR A 270 -1.94 1.46 -4.14
CA THR A 270 -1.70 0.84 -5.45
C THR A 270 -1.51 -0.68 -5.38
N GLY A 271 -1.39 -1.31 -6.54
CA GLY A 271 -1.12 -2.75 -6.67
C GLY A 271 -2.39 -3.58 -6.60
N LYS A 272 -2.27 -4.82 -6.09
CA LYS A 272 -3.42 -5.71 -5.97
C LYS A 272 -4.23 -5.39 -4.72
N ILE A 273 -5.47 -4.93 -4.89
CA ILE A 273 -6.32 -4.42 -3.82
C ILE A 273 -7.64 -5.18 -3.79
N ASN A 274 -7.82 -6.00 -2.75
CA ASN A 274 -9.06 -6.74 -2.52
C ASN A 274 -9.60 -6.35 -1.14
N ILE A 275 -10.69 -5.58 -1.12
CA ILE A 275 -11.36 -5.17 0.11
C ILE A 275 -12.78 -5.72 0.05
N ASP A 276 -13.02 -6.80 0.79
CA ASP A 276 -14.33 -7.39 1.03
C ASP A 276 -14.80 -7.00 2.43
N GLY A 277 -15.87 -6.21 2.53
CA GLY A 277 -16.41 -5.85 3.83
C GLY A 277 -17.92 -5.72 3.81
N GLU A 278 -18.55 -5.96 4.95
CA GLU A 278 -20.01 -5.97 5.01
C GLU A 278 -20.61 -4.59 5.29
N TYR A 279 -19.88 -3.72 6.00
CA TYR A 279 -20.47 -2.49 6.54
C TYR A 279 -19.52 -1.28 6.44
N LYS A 280 -19.98 -0.24 5.75
CA LYS A 280 -19.27 1.05 5.56
C LYS A 280 -17.83 0.86 5.10
N VAL A 281 -17.69 0.48 3.84
CA VAL A 281 -16.42 0.09 3.24
C VAL A 281 -15.96 1.19 2.31
N GLY A 282 -14.82 1.79 2.62
CA GLY A 282 -14.12 2.67 1.70
C GLY A 282 -12.85 2.00 1.23
N GLY A 283 -12.40 2.27 0.02
CA GLY A 283 -11.09 1.81 -0.41
C GLY A 283 -9.97 2.32 0.50
N ILE A 284 -10.08 3.58 0.95
CA ILE A 284 -9.09 4.20 1.84
C ILE A 284 -9.63 4.36 3.26
N ILE A 285 -10.84 4.90 3.42
CA ILE A 285 -11.45 5.22 4.71
C ILE A 285 -12.84 4.60 4.81
N GLY A 286 -13.09 3.74 5.80
CA GLY A 286 -14.40 3.12 5.97
C GLY A 286 -15.49 4.09 6.36
N ASN A 287 -15.30 4.78 7.49
CA ASN A 287 -16.29 5.66 8.09
C ASN A 287 -15.62 6.95 8.60
N ILE A 288 -16.25 8.10 8.33
CA ILE A 288 -15.83 9.39 8.89
C ILE A 288 -16.95 10.00 9.73
N SER A 289 -16.61 10.60 10.87
CA SER A 289 -17.56 11.40 11.64
C SER A 289 -16.94 12.61 12.33
N GLY A 290 -17.80 13.56 12.70
CA GLY A 290 -17.41 14.74 13.48
C GLY A 290 -17.33 16.03 12.67
N ASN A 291 -16.50 16.97 13.11
CA ASN A 291 -16.54 18.34 12.60
C ASN A 291 -15.40 18.60 11.62
N THR A 292 -15.73 18.71 10.33
CA THR A 292 -14.83 19.22 9.28
C THR A 292 -13.55 18.39 9.09
N PRO A 293 -13.62 17.07 8.82
CA PRO A 293 -12.47 16.37 8.29
C PRO A 293 -12.05 16.94 6.94
N VAL A 294 -10.75 16.85 6.66
CA VAL A 294 -10.14 17.28 5.39
C VAL A 294 -9.61 16.04 4.68
N ILE A 295 -10.07 15.83 3.44
CA ILE A 295 -9.69 14.71 2.59
C ILE A 295 -9.16 15.31 1.30
N GLN A 296 -7.85 15.26 1.08
CA GLN A 296 -7.23 15.90 -0.08
C GLN A 296 -6.10 15.07 -0.69
N GLY A 297 -6.10 14.87 -2.02
CA GLY A 297 -5.00 14.16 -2.67
C GLY A 297 -5.00 12.66 -2.34
N LEU A 298 -6.18 12.04 -2.30
CA LEU A 298 -6.35 10.62 -1.99
C LEU A 298 -6.54 9.82 -3.29
N LYS A 299 -5.69 8.81 -3.48
CA LYS A 299 -5.72 7.95 -4.68
C LYS A 299 -5.80 6.48 -4.32
N ILE A 300 -6.62 5.74 -5.04
CA ILE A 300 -6.64 4.27 -5.01
C ILE A 300 -6.74 3.73 -6.43
N ILE A 301 -5.74 2.94 -6.83
CA ILE A 301 -5.57 2.44 -8.21
C ILE A 301 -5.25 0.95 -8.10
N GLY A 302 -6.16 0.10 -8.55
CA GLY A 302 -6.03 -1.34 -8.46
C GLY A 302 -5.63 -1.98 -9.79
N THR A 303 -5.05 -3.18 -9.73
CA THR A 303 -4.93 -4.07 -10.90
C THR A 303 -6.31 -4.50 -11.43
N ASP A 304 -6.38 -5.06 -12.64
CA ASP A 304 -7.64 -5.51 -13.28
C ASP A 304 -8.51 -6.43 -12.41
N ASP A 305 -7.91 -7.21 -11.50
CA ASP A 305 -8.60 -8.13 -10.59
C ASP A 305 -8.87 -7.55 -9.19
N SER A 306 -8.54 -6.27 -8.99
CA SER A 306 -8.78 -5.54 -7.75
C SER A 306 -10.23 -5.11 -7.61
N TYR A 307 -10.73 -5.07 -6.38
CA TYR A 307 -12.09 -4.66 -6.08
C TYR A 307 -12.26 -4.10 -4.68
N ILE A 308 -13.26 -3.23 -4.56
CA ILE A 308 -13.95 -2.94 -3.31
C ILE A 308 -15.32 -3.59 -3.43
N TYR A 309 -15.58 -4.54 -2.55
CA TYR A 309 -16.79 -5.32 -2.59
C TYR A 309 -17.48 -5.27 -1.23
N GLY A 310 -18.80 -5.19 -1.26
CA GLY A 310 -19.58 -5.70 -0.16
C GLY A 310 -21.03 -5.92 -0.49
N THR A 311 -21.47 -7.11 -0.11
CA THR A 311 -22.88 -7.50 -0.12
C THR A 311 -23.11 -8.27 1.15
N ASP A 312 -24.04 -7.81 1.96
CA ASP A 312 -24.52 -8.63 3.07
C ASP A 312 -25.84 -9.27 2.64
N GLN A 313 -25.77 -10.52 2.18
CA GLN A 313 -26.97 -11.24 1.76
C GLN A 313 -27.94 -11.49 2.91
N LYS A 314 -27.45 -11.44 4.17
CA LYS A 314 -28.23 -11.65 5.39
C LYS A 314 -28.92 -10.36 5.82
N TYR A 315 -28.22 -9.23 5.79
CA TYR A 315 -28.74 -7.90 6.15
C TYR A 315 -28.72 -6.97 4.93
N LYS A 316 -29.72 -7.16 4.06
CA LYS A 316 -29.91 -6.48 2.76
C LYS A 316 -30.07 -4.96 2.80
N ASP A 317 -29.80 -4.32 3.93
CA ASP A 317 -30.18 -2.94 4.23
C ASP A 317 -28.98 -2.11 4.74
N THR A 318 -28.71 -0.98 4.07
CA THR A 318 -27.91 0.19 4.51
C THR A 318 -26.39 0.08 4.55
N ASN A 319 -25.79 -0.75 3.71
CA ASN A 319 -24.33 -0.83 3.60
C ASN A 319 -23.83 0.18 2.56
N ASN A 320 -22.75 0.90 2.86
CA ASN A 320 -22.24 2.00 2.03
C ASN A 320 -20.83 1.70 1.56
N PHE A 321 -20.59 1.87 0.26
CA PHE A 321 -19.38 1.47 -0.44
C PHE A 321 -18.82 2.63 -1.24
N GLY A 322 -17.61 3.06 -0.93
CA GLY A 322 -16.95 4.15 -1.64
C GLY A 322 -15.57 3.76 -2.12
N GLY A 323 -15.14 4.30 -3.25
CA GLY A 323 -13.73 4.16 -3.65
C GLY A 323 -12.79 4.81 -2.64
N ILE A 324 -13.14 5.97 -2.09
CA ILE A 324 -12.35 6.64 -1.04
C ILE A 324 -13.00 6.46 0.33
N ILE A 325 -14.28 6.86 0.49
CA ILE A 325 -15.00 6.89 1.76
C ILE A 325 -16.24 6.00 1.70
N GLY A 326 -16.38 5.02 2.58
CA GLY A 326 -17.60 4.22 2.67
C GLY A 326 -18.80 5.04 3.13
N PHE A 327 -18.71 5.63 4.31
CA PHE A 327 -19.77 6.45 4.91
C PHE A 327 -19.24 7.69 5.64
N GLY A 328 -19.99 8.79 5.60
CA GLY A 328 -19.72 9.98 6.41
C GLY A 328 -20.93 10.50 7.18
N ASP A 329 -20.72 10.81 8.47
CA ASP A 329 -21.65 11.55 9.33
C ASP A 329 -20.94 12.74 9.97
N VAL A 330 -20.91 13.85 9.23
CA VAL A 330 -20.03 14.99 9.50
C VAL A 330 -20.79 16.30 9.51
N THR A 331 -20.35 17.31 10.27
CA THR A 331 -20.98 18.63 10.16
C THR A 331 -20.63 19.32 8.84
N ASN A 332 -19.36 19.26 8.45
CA ASN A 332 -18.87 19.73 7.16
C ASN A 332 -17.81 18.74 6.67
N ALA A 333 -17.53 18.71 5.37
CA ALA A 333 -16.36 18.02 4.84
C ALA A 333 -15.85 18.69 3.56
N ILE A 334 -14.53 18.64 3.37
CA ILE A 334 -13.86 18.99 2.12
C ILE A 334 -13.25 17.70 1.59
N ILE A 335 -13.72 17.27 0.42
CA ILE A 335 -13.14 16.19 -0.38
C ILE A 335 -12.62 16.83 -1.66
N ASP A 336 -11.30 16.85 -1.83
CA ASP A 336 -10.65 17.54 -2.94
C ASP A 336 -9.55 16.65 -3.54
N ASP A 337 -9.33 16.77 -4.85
CA ASP A 337 -8.19 16.13 -5.50
C ASP A 337 -8.12 14.61 -5.26
N CYS A 338 -9.22 13.90 -5.51
CA CYS A 338 -9.31 12.46 -5.25
C CYS A 338 -9.46 11.65 -6.55
N CYS A 339 -8.81 10.50 -6.62
CA CYS A 339 -8.81 9.64 -7.80
C CYS A 339 -9.08 8.18 -7.41
N THR A 340 -9.98 7.53 -8.14
CA THR A 340 -10.24 6.09 -8.00
C THR A 340 -10.19 5.39 -9.35
N ASP A 341 -9.43 4.31 -9.42
CA ASP A 341 -9.42 3.35 -10.53
C ASP A 341 -9.42 1.93 -9.99
N ILE A 342 -10.59 1.55 -9.49
CA ILE A 342 -10.84 0.23 -8.93
C ILE A 342 -12.33 -0.05 -9.05
N LYS A 343 -12.68 -1.29 -9.40
CA LYS A 343 -14.09 -1.70 -9.45
C LYS A 343 -14.71 -1.63 -8.06
N ILE A 344 -15.86 -0.98 -7.94
CA ILE A 344 -16.60 -0.84 -6.68
C ILE A 344 -17.95 -1.54 -6.83
N THR A 345 -18.28 -2.46 -5.93
CA THR A 345 -19.53 -3.22 -5.97
C THR A 345 -20.18 -3.24 -4.59
N GLY A 346 -21.43 -2.79 -4.48
CA GLY A 346 -22.21 -2.98 -3.26
C GLY A 346 -23.59 -2.31 -3.22
N VAL A 347 -24.32 -2.55 -2.13
CA VAL A 347 -25.75 -2.20 -1.88
C VAL A 347 -25.97 -0.71 -1.57
N THR A 348 -24.97 0.14 -1.77
CA THR A 348 -25.08 1.61 -1.92
C THR A 348 -23.68 2.06 -2.28
N SER A 349 -23.42 2.28 -3.57
CA SER A 349 -22.06 2.44 -4.07
C SER A 349 -21.83 3.80 -4.73
N GLY A 350 -20.64 4.37 -4.48
CA GLY A 350 -20.17 5.58 -5.14
C GLY A 350 -18.68 5.52 -5.44
N GLY A 351 -18.27 6.08 -6.59
CA GLY A 351 -16.88 6.02 -7.02
C GLY A 351 -15.91 6.72 -6.07
N ILE A 352 -16.33 7.79 -5.40
CA ILE A 352 -15.55 8.45 -4.33
C ILE A 352 -16.16 8.15 -2.96
N ILE A 353 -17.47 8.32 -2.81
CA ILE A 353 -18.17 8.23 -1.52
C ILE A 353 -19.40 7.33 -1.63
N GLY A 354 -19.53 6.34 -0.75
CA GLY A 354 -20.74 5.53 -0.69
C GLY A 354 -21.95 6.32 -0.21
N SER A 355 -21.86 6.96 0.95
CA SER A 355 -22.89 7.91 1.43
C SER A 355 -22.32 8.94 2.39
N ILE A 356 -22.88 10.16 2.41
CA ILE A 356 -22.40 11.21 3.31
C ILE A 356 -23.50 12.18 3.74
N VAL A 357 -23.72 12.28 5.04
CA VAL A 357 -24.65 13.25 5.63
C VAL A 357 -23.89 14.37 6.33
N GLY A 358 -24.39 15.61 6.22
CA GLY A 358 -23.83 16.75 6.94
C GLY A 358 -24.54 18.08 6.74
N SER A 359 -23.90 19.21 7.03
CA SER A 359 -24.49 20.54 6.75
C SER A 359 -23.93 21.16 5.47
N ASN A 360 -22.61 21.10 5.30
CA ASN A 360 -21.92 21.65 4.13
C ASN A 360 -20.86 20.66 3.64
N ILE A 361 -21.15 19.98 2.54
CA ILE A 361 -20.22 19.05 1.90
C ILE A 361 -19.70 19.68 0.61
N THR A 362 -18.39 19.74 0.44
CA THR A 362 -17.76 20.20 -0.79
C THR A 362 -16.93 19.09 -1.38
N ILE A 363 -17.22 18.73 -2.63
CA ILE A 363 -16.46 17.76 -3.42
C ILE A 363 -15.92 18.47 -4.65
N SER A 364 -14.61 18.48 -4.82
CA SER A 364 -13.97 19.16 -5.94
C SER A 364 -12.86 18.34 -6.56
N ASN A 365 -12.63 18.52 -7.85
CA ASN A 365 -11.45 18.00 -8.55
C ASN A 365 -11.30 16.47 -8.31
N CYS A 366 -12.37 15.71 -8.52
CA CYS A 366 -12.37 14.27 -8.29
C CYS A 366 -12.61 13.51 -9.59
N VAL A 367 -11.96 12.37 -9.74
CA VAL A 367 -12.11 11.49 -10.91
C VAL A 367 -12.30 10.04 -10.51
N VAL A 368 -13.16 9.35 -11.25
CA VAL A 368 -13.42 7.92 -11.10
C VAL A 368 -13.27 7.28 -12.48
N TYR A 369 -12.28 6.40 -12.63
CA TYR A 369 -11.95 5.74 -13.89
C TYR A 369 -12.76 4.46 -14.13
N ASN A 370 -13.02 3.72 -13.05
CA ASN A 370 -13.54 2.36 -13.13
C ASN A 370 -15.04 2.27 -12.82
N ASP A 371 -15.59 1.09 -13.01
CA ASP A 371 -17.02 0.81 -12.87
C ASP A 371 -17.48 0.86 -11.40
N VAL A 372 -18.69 1.38 -11.21
CA VAL A 372 -19.40 1.41 -9.93
C VAL A 372 -20.69 0.64 -10.10
N GLU A 373 -20.86 -0.39 -9.28
CA GLU A 373 -21.91 -1.39 -9.45
C GLU A 373 -22.76 -1.56 -8.19
N ASP A 374 -24.05 -1.79 -8.41
CA ASP A 374 -25.01 -2.29 -7.43
C ASP A 374 -25.98 -3.28 -8.09
N LEU A 375 -25.75 -4.56 -7.83
CA LEU A 375 -26.53 -5.63 -8.43
C LEU A 375 -27.83 -5.93 -7.67
N GLU A 376 -27.99 -5.39 -6.45
CA GLU A 376 -29.14 -5.64 -5.56
C GLU A 376 -30.25 -4.60 -5.72
N SER A 377 -30.12 -3.69 -6.69
CA SER A 377 -31.13 -2.69 -7.09
C SER A 377 -31.46 -1.66 -6.00
N THR A 378 -30.45 -1.19 -5.27
CA THR A 378 -30.57 -0.14 -4.26
C THR A 378 -30.21 1.24 -4.81
N ILE A 379 -29.05 1.84 -4.48
CA ILE A 379 -28.68 3.20 -4.91
C ILE A 379 -27.22 3.24 -5.37
N THR A 380 -26.96 3.81 -6.55
CA THR A 380 -25.60 3.90 -7.11
C THR A 380 -25.40 5.24 -7.76
N GLY A 381 -24.25 5.87 -7.54
CA GLY A 381 -23.84 7.03 -8.32
C GLY A 381 -22.38 6.93 -8.74
N GLY A 382 -22.05 7.50 -9.90
CA GLY A 382 -20.67 7.45 -10.39
C GLY A 382 -19.66 8.08 -9.43
N ILE A 383 -20.01 9.16 -8.73
CA ILE A 383 -19.16 9.83 -7.73
C ILE A 383 -19.66 9.56 -6.32
N ILE A 384 -20.96 9.69 -6.08
CA ILE A 384 -21.58 9.52 -4.76
C ILE A 384 -22.77 8.57 -4.83
N GLY A 385 -22.82 7.60 -3.92
CA GLY A 385 -23.97 6.67 -3.82
C GLY A 385 -25.25 7.36 -3.34
N ALA A 386 -25.37 7.66 -2.04
CA ALA A 386 -26.66 8.10 -1.47
C ALA A 386 -26.56 9.09 -0.28
N ARG A 387 -27.77 9.44 0.23
CA ARG A 387 -28.10 10.20 1.46
C ARG A 387 -27.43 11.57 1.54
N PHE A 388 -28.12 12.60 1.10
CA PHE A 388 -27.53 13.93 0.93
C PHE A 388 -28.15 14.98 1.84
N THR A 389 -27.36 16.02 2.07
CA THR A 389 -27.73 17.33 2.59
C THR A 389 -27.19 18.39 1.63
N ASN A 390 -27.21 19.69 1.97
CA ASN A 390 -26.70 20.70 1.05
C ASN A 390 -25.24 20.44 0.68
N PHE A 391 -24.94 20.36 -0.62
CA PHE A 391 -23.59 20.10 -1.10
C PHE A 391 -23.23 20.92 -2.34
N THR A 392 -21.93 21.09 -2.49
CA THR A 392 -21.28 21.69 -3.65
C THR A 392 -20.43 20.62 -4.32
N ILE A 393 -20.60 20.41 -5.62
CA ILE A 393 -19.80 19.50 -6.42
C ILE A 393 -19.24 20.23 -7.63
N ASN A 394 -17.91 20.26 -7.77
CA ASN A 394 -17.25 21.03 -8.82
C ASN A 394 -16.14 20.23 -9.51
N ASN A 395 -15.98 20.39 -10.82
CA ASN A 395 -14.84 19.80 -11.55
C ASN A 395 -14.70 18.29 -11.26
N CYS A 396 -15.79 17.55 -11.40
CA CYS A 396 -15.81 16.11 -11.12
C CYS A 396 -16.07 15.32 -12.40
N TYR A 397 -15.40 14.18 -12.51
CA TYR A 397 -15.30 13.41 -13.76
C TYR A 397 -15.56 11.93 -13.51
N PHE A 398 -16.47 11.34 -14.28
CA PHE A 398 -16.80 9.91 -14.19
C PHE A 398 -16.56 9.21 -15.53
N LEU A 399 -15.52 8.39 -15.62
CA LEU A 399 -15.15 7.68 -16.85
C LEU A 399 -15.64 6.23 -16.88
N GLY A 400 -15.95 5.64 -15.73
CA GLY A 400 -16.46 4.28 -15.62
C GLY A 400 -17.93 4.12 -16.03
N ASN A 401 -18.49 2.95 -15.80
CA ASN A 401 -19.90 2.65 -15.97
C ASN A 401 -20.62 2.59 -14.64
N VAL A 402 -21.84 3.12 -14.59
CA VAL A 402 -22.79 2.84 -13.52
C VAL A 402 -23.58 1.59 -13.94
N ILE A 403 -23.39 0.50 -13.19
CA ILE A 403 -24.02 -0.79 -13.48
C ILE A 403 -25.00 -1.11 -12.37
N THR A 404 -26.25 -1.39 -12.74
CA THR A 404 -27.31 -1.66 -11.79
C THR A 404 -28.04 -2.96 -12.08
N GLY A 405 -28.62 -3.56 -11.04
CA GLY A 405 -29.56 -4.68 -11.16
C GLY A 405 -30.80 -4.32 -11.99
N ALA A 406 -31.49 -5.34 -12.50
CA ALA A 406 -32.56 -5.20 -13.50
C ALA A 406 -33.74 -4.29 -13.11
N ASN A 407 -33.94 -4.04 -11.81
CA ASN A 407 -35.07 -3.26 -11.27
C ASN A 407 -34.60 -2.00 -10.51
N ASN A 408 -33.38 -1.51 -10.74
CA ASN A 408 -32.85 -0.35 -10.03
C ASN A 408 -33.36 0.98 -10.63
N ASP A 409 -34.20 1.70 -9.89
CA ASP A 409 -34.73 3.02 -10.24
C ASP A 409 -33.92 4.20 -9.66
N TYR A 410 -32.70 3.96 -9.17
CA TYR A 410 -31.91 4.92 -8.40
C TYR A 410 -30.45 5.09 -8.86
N GLY A 411 -30.03 4.41 -9.92
CA GLY A 411 -28.68 4.58 -10.51
C GLY A 411 -28.54 5.91 -11.26
N ASP A 412 -27.50 6.69 -10.99
CA ASP A 412 -27.24 7.98 -11.63
C ASP A 412 -25.76 8.13 -12.04
N VAL A 413 -25.47 8.82 -13.14
CA VAL A 413 -24.09 8.97 -13.65
C VAL A 413 -23.15 9.66 -12.66
N ILE A 414 -23.67 10.48 -11.73
CA ILE A 414 -22.83 11.18 -10.74
C ILE A 414 -23.33 10.89 -9.32
N ILE A 415 -24.62 11.04 -9.07
CA ILE A 415 -25.17 11.04 -7.71
C ILE A 415 -26.43 10.21 -7.64
N GLY A 416 -26.36 9.05 -6.98
CA GLY A 416 -27.49 8.13 -6.89
C GLY A 416 -28.74 8.80 -6.32
N LYS A 417 -29.90 8.34 -6.77
CA LYS A 417 -31.15 9.12 -6.73
C LYS A 417 -31.53 9.61 -5.33
N TYR A 418 -32.04 10.83 -5.37
CA TYR A 418 -32.03 11.81 -4.31
C TYR A 418 -33.39 11.93 -3.57
N GLY A 419 -33.37 12.17 -2.26
CA GLY A 419 -34.55 12.42 -1.39
C GLY A 419 -34.85 13.92 -1.17
N LYS A 420 -36.10 14.26 -0.84
CA LYS A 420 -36.73 15.61 -0.87
C LYS A 420 -35.85 16.83 -0.47
N ASN A 421 -36.01 17.92 -1.24
CA ASN A 421 -35.61 19.33 -0.99
C ASN A 421 -34.24 19.53 -0.34
N VAL A 422 -33.16 19.37 -1.11
CA VAL A 422 -31.85 19.90 -0.72
C VAL A 422 -31.30 20.79 -1.85
N ILE A 423 -30.34 21.65 -1.53
CA ILE A 423 -29.70 22.55 -2.48
C ILE A 423 -28.39 21.92 -2.94
N ILE A 424 -28.25 21.76 -4.25
CA ILE A 424 -27.02 21.27 -4.88
C ILE A 424 -26.48 22.37 -5.76
N ASP A 425 -25.26 22.83 -5.47
CA ASP A 425 -24.50 23.68 -6.38
C ASP A 425 -23.53 22.81 -7.17
N SER A 426 -23.74 22.69 -8.48
CA SER A 426 -22.95 21.82 -9.35
C SER A 426 -22.39 22.58 -10.53
N ASN A 427 -21.07 22.47 -10.75
CA ASN A 427 -20.41 23.08 -11.90
C ASN A 427 -19.35 22.14 -12.49
N ASN A 428 -19.15 22.18 -13.82
CA ASN A 428 -18.12 21.42 -14.52
C ASN A 428 -18.14 19.92 -14.16
N ILE A 429 -19.27 19.27 -14.39
CA ILE A 429 -19.45 17.85 -14.12
C ILE A 429 -19.50 17.10 -15.45
N PHE A 430 -18.63 16.11 -15.61
CA PHE A 430 -18.46 15.40 -16.88
C PHE A 430 -18.52 13.89 -16.71
N TYR A 431 -19.01 13.20 -17.73
CA TYR A 431 -19.01 11.73 -17.76
C TYR A 431 -18.78 11.18 -19.17
N ALA A 432 -18.16 9.99 -19.28
CA ALA A 432 -17.80 9.40 -20.57
C ALA A 432 -18.88 8.47 -21.15
N ASN A 433 -19.36 7.54 -20.33
CA ASN A 433 -20.14 6.40 -20.80
C ASN A 433 -21.62 6.71 -21.00
N LYS A 434 -22.20 6.10 -22.05
CA LYS A 434 -23.62 6.22 -22.36
C LYS A 434 -24.36 4.99 -21.87
N ASN A 435 -25.23 5.15 -20.88
CA ASN A 435 -26.18 4.13 -20.46
C ASN A 435 -27.59 4.75 -20.38
N ASP A 436 -28.46 4.41 -21.33
CA ASP A 436 -29.79 5.02 -21.49
C ASP A 436 -30.75 4.70 -20.32
N LYS A 437 -30.36 3.79 -19.41
CA LYS A 437 -31.13 3.42 -18.20
C LYS A 437 -30.66 4.10 -16.92
N ILE A 438 -29.65 4.97 -17.00
CA ILE A 438 -29.06 5.65 -15.84
C ILE A 438 -29.50 7.12 -15.81
N PHE A 439 -29.86 7.61 -14.63
CA PHE A 439 -30.25 9.01 -14.43
C PHE A 439 -29.06 9.96 -14.61
N ASN A 440 -29.36 11.21 -14.94
CA ASN A 440 -28.40 12.31 -14.97
C ASN A 440 -29.00 13.53 -14.25
N SER A 441 -29.13 13.41 -12.94
CA SER A 441 -29.87 14.36 -12.10
C SER A 441 -29.19 15.73 -12.00
N LEU A 442 -27.87 15.79 -12.24
CA LEU A 442 -27.10 17.03 -12.21
C LEU A 442 -26.89 17.69 -13.57
N ASN A 443 -27.48 17.15 -14.64
CA ASN A 443 -27.21 17.58 -16.01
C ASN A 443 -25.71 17.59 -16.34
N ALA A 444 -24.98 16.57 -15.88
CA ALA A 444 -23.59 16.37 -16.22
C ALA A 444 -23.41 16.33 -17.75
N ILE A 445 -22.29 16.85 -18.22
CA ILE A 445 -21.97 17.00 -19.64
C ILE A 445 -21.28 15.74 -20.11
N ARG A 446 -21.88 15.03 -21.06
CA ARG A 446 -21.22 13.90 -21.69
C ARG A 446 -20.06 14.37 -22.57
N GLN A 447 -18.91 13.73 -22.47
CA GLN A 447 -17.75 13.92 -23.34
C GLN A 447 -17.20 12.55 -23.73
N ASP A 448 -16.34 12.49 -24.75
CA ASP A 448 -15.60 11.25 -25.02
C ASP A 448 -14.51 11.04 -23.96
N TYR A 449 -14.12 9.78 -23.74
CA TYR A 449 -13.15 9.40 -22.70
C TYR A 449 -11.89 10.26 -22.75
N GLN A 450 -11.26 10.39 -23.93
CA GLN A 450 -10.04 11.18 -24.08
C GLN A 450 -10.24 12.67 -23.80
N GLN A 451 -11.41 13.23 -24.15
CA GLN A 451 -11.70 14.64 -23.87
C GLN A 451 -11.77 14.90 -22.37
N ILE A 452 -12.28 13.93 -21.58
CA ILE A 452 -12.24 14.01 -20.12
C ILE A 452 -10.80 13.95 -19.62
N ILE A 453 -9.99 13.01 -20.12
CA ILE A 453 -8.56 12.91 -19.74
C ILE A 453 -7.82 14.23 -19.99
N ASP A 454 -8.10 14.91 -21.09
CA ASP A 454 -7.48 16.18 -21.45
C ASP A 454 -7.93 17.34 -20.52
N MET A 455 -9.08 17.21 -19.85
CA MET A 455 -9.58 18.17 -18.85
C MET A 455 -8.99 17.95 -17.45
N LEU A 456 -8.48 16.75 -17.17
CA LEU A 456 -7.93 16.42 -15.86
C LEU A 456 -6.64 17.20 -15.59
N SER A 457 -6.51 17.66 -14.34
CA SER A 457 -5.23 18.13 -13.82
C SER A 457 -4.23 16.97 -13.70
N ASP A 458 -2.93 17.26 -13.75
CA ASP A 458 -1.90 16.21 -13.83
C ASP A 458 -1.89 15.27 -12.62
N ASN A 459 -2.25 15.78 -11.44
CA ASN A 459 -2.44 14.98 -10.23
C ASN A 459 -3.62 14.00 -10.30
N LEU A 460 -4.58 14.16 -11.22
CA LEU A 460 -5.72 13.24 -11.38
C LEU A 460 -5.53 12.25 -12.55
N LYS A 461 -4.47 12.41 -13.35
CA LYS A 461 -4.08 11.45 -14.36
C LYS A 461 -3.42 10.23 -13.70
N ILE A 462 -3.65 9.07 -14.29
CA ILE A 462 -3.00 7.81 -13.95
C ILE A 462 -1.91 7.59 -14.99
N ASP A 463 -0.67 7.46 -14.56
CA ASP A 463 0.44 7.16 -15.46
C ASP A 463 0.46 5.65 -15.77
N GLU A 464 0.98 5.25 -16.94
CA GLU A 464 1.14 3.82 -17.31
C GLU A 464 2.02 3.00 -16.34
N ASN A 465 2.66 3.66 -15.36
CA ASN A 465 3.53 3.04 -14.34
C ASN A 465 2.89 2.98 -12.93
N ASP A 466 1.68 3.54 -12.74
CA ASP A 466 0.90 3.44 -11.49
C ASP A 466 0.13 2.10 -11.45
#